data_AF-A0A9C6TKU6-F1
#
_entry.id   AF-A0A9C6TKU6-F1
#
_cell.length_a   1.000
_cell.length_b   1.000
_cell.length_c   1.000
_cell.angle_alpha   90.00
_cell.angle_beta   90.00
_cell.angle_gamma   90.00
#
_symmetry.space_group_name_H-M   'P 1'
#
loop_
_entity.id
_entity.type
_entity.pdbx_description
1 polymer ?
#
loop_
_entity_poly.entity_id
_entity_poly.type
_entity_poly.pdbx_seq_one_letter_code
_entity_poly.pdbx_strand_id
1 'polypeptide(L)'
;MSVPHAFTSPSSSCIIVEKELFRLLKEKLGTKFNSFVSEKLSVVPGDISKQDLDLKDSILMDHICNQTDIIVNIAATTNFDERYNAAFEANTNTSRMITLNGSNYGLWKSKMKDLLYVKNFHQLVFGTEKSNDNSDDE
;
A
#
# COMPACT_ATOMS: atom_id res chain seq x y z
N MET A 1 18.09 15.10 12.42
CA MET A 1 18.40 15.52 11.04
C MET A 1 17.10 15.44 10.26
N SER A 2 16.61 16.60 9.84
CA SER A 2 15.27 16.73 9.25
C SER A 2 15.29 16.30 7.78
N VAL A 3 14.34 15.45 7.40
CA VAL A 3 14.00 15.15 6.00
C VAL A 3 13.75 16.49 5.27
N PRO A 4 14.26 16.71 4.05
CA PRO A 4 14.03 17.96 3.34
C PRO A 4 12.54 18.23 3.19
N HIS A 5 12.11 19.39 3.69
CA HIS A 5 10.79 19.92 3.41
C HIS A 5 10.66 20.13 1.89
N ALA A 6 9.59 19.57 1.32
CA ALA A 6 9.13 19.73 -0.07
C ALA A 6 9.68 18.74 -1.12
N PHE A 7 9.17 17.50 -1.05
CA PHE A 7 8.89 16.70 -2.26
C PHE A 7 7.39 16.58 -2.52
N THR A 8 6.59 17.55 -2.05
CA THR A 8 5.16 17.60 -2.31
C THR A 8 4.87 18.61 -3.41
N SER A 9 4.41 18.12 -4.57
CA SER A 9 3.54 18.94 -5.39
C SER A 9 2.35 19.37 -4.50
N PRO A 10 2.07 20.68 -4.34
CA PRO A 10 1.03 21.14 -3.42
C PRO A 10 -0.36 20.59 -3.77
N SER A 11 -0.60 20.17 -5.01
CA SER A 11 -1.91 19.68 -5.47
C SER A 11 -2.19 18.22 -5.13
N SER A 12 -1.19 17.32 -5.17
CA SER A 12 -1.43 15.87 -5.05
C SER A 12 -1.63 15.41 -3.60
N SER A 13 -0.91 16.01 -2.65
CA SER A 13 -1.04 15.71 -1.22
C SER A 13 -2.37 16.22 -0.65
N CYS A 14 -2.84 17.38 -1.14
CA CYS A 14 -4.14 17.96 -0.80
C CYS A 14 -5.30 17.01 -1.11
N ILE A 15 -5.32 16.44 -2.32
CA ILE A 15 -6.41 15.58 -2.80
C ILE A 15 -6.56 14.29 -1.97
N ILE A 16 -5.45 13.67 -1.54
CA ILE A 16 -5.50 12.42 -0.77
C ILE A 16 -6.08 12.67 0.61
N VAL A 17 -5.59 13.70 1.29
CA VAL A 17 -5.93 14.02 2.68
C VAL A 17 -7.35 14.60 2.79
N GLU A 18 -7.88 15.16 1.69
CA GLU A 18 -9.25 15.65 1.59
C GLU A 18 -10.32 14.55 1.52
N LYS A 19 -9.97 13.31 1.16
CA LYS A 19 -10.93 12.21 1.02
C LYS A 19 -11.69 11.92 2.32
N GLU A 20 -12.94 11.46 2.16
CA GLU A 20 -13.83 11.03 3.26
C GLU A 20 -13.21 9.95 4.16
N LEU A 21 -12.26 9.16 3.65
CA LEU A 21 -11.50 8.18 4.43
C LEU A 21 -10.82 8.79 5.66
N PHE A 22 -10.44 10.08 5.59
CA PHE A 22 -9.80 10.79 6.70
C PHE A 22 -10.79 11.52 7.61
N ARG A 23 -12.10 11.49 7.35
CA ARG A 23 -13.11 12.28 8.10
C ARG A 23 -13.07 12.01 9.60
N LEU A 24 -13.13 10.74 10.01
CA LEU A 24 -13.08 10.37 11.43
C LEU A 24 -11.76 10.79 12.09
N LEU A 25 -10.66 10.74 11.34
CA LEU A 25 -9.36 11.16 11.84
C LEU A 25 -9.29 12.69 12.01
N LYS A 26 -9.88 13.45 11.08
CA LYS A 26 -10.04 14.91 11.17
C LYS A 26 -10.89 15.31 12.37
N GLU A 27 -12.04 14.66 12.56
CA GLU A 27 -12.93 14.90 13.71
C GLU A 27 -12.20 14.63 15.03
N LYS A 28 -11.44 13.53 15.10
CA LYS A 28 -10.71 13.14 16.31
C LYS A 28 -9.52 14.04 16.66
N LEU A 29 -8.77 14.50 15.65
CA LEU A 29 -7.54 15.28 15.85
C LEU A 29 -7.78 16.80 15.81
N GLY A 30 -8.89 17.24 15.23
CA GLY A 30 -9.23 18.65 15.09
C GLY A 30 -8.11 19.46 14.43
N THR A 31 -7.68 20.54 15.08
CA THR A 31 -6.63 21.44 14.58
C THR A 31 -5.25 20.78 14.47
N LYS A 32 -5.01 19.66 15.17
CA LYS A 32 -3.73 18.92 15.11
C LYS A 32 -3.63 17.98 13.90
N PHE A 33 -4.70 17.83 13.14
CA PHE A 33 -4.76 16.90 12.01
C PHE A 33 -3.67 17.19 10.98
N ASN A 34 -3.54 18.44 10.53
CA ASN A 34 -2.57 18.80 9.50
C ASN A 34 -1.13 18.54 9.95
N SER A 35 -0.77 18.94 11.18
CA SER A 35 0.57 18.66 11.72
C SER A 35 0.85 17.16 11.84
N PHE A 36 -0.16 16.37 12.25
CA PHE A 36 -0.02 14.91 12.36
C PHE A 36 0.21 14.25 10.99
N VAL A 37 -0.54 14.67 9.96
CA VAL A 37 -0.38 14.12 8.61
C VAL A 37 0.98 14.50 8.03
N SER A 38 1.40 15.76 8.15
CA SER A 38 2.70 16.20 7.65
C SER A 38 3.90 15.51 8.33
N GLU A 39 3.74 15.04 9.57
CA GLU A 39 4.76 14.24 10.27
C GLU A 39 4.88 12.81 9.69
N LYS A 40 3.77 12.23 9.21
CA LYS A 40 3.67 10.79 8.88
C LYS A 40 3.55 10.47 7.40
N LEU A 41 3.15 11.43 6.58
CA LEU A 41 2.86 11.24 5.17
C LEU A 41 3.80 12.08 4.32
N SER A 42 4.62 11.40 3.51
CA SER A 42 5.34 12.01 2.40
C SER A 42 4.77 11.45 1.10
N VAL A 43 4.29 12.33 0.22
CA VAL A 43 3.73 11.94 -1.08
C VAL A 43 4.80 12.18 -2.14
N VAL A 44 5.12 11.14 -2.89
CA VAL A 44 6.08 11.20 -3.98
C VAL A 44 5.35 10.89 -5.29
N PRO A 45 5.40 11.76 -6.31
CA PRO A 45 4.84 11.45 -7.62
C PRO A 45 5.66 10.36 -8.31
N GLY A 46 4.99 9.38 -8.90
CA GLY A 46 5.63 8.29 -9.62
C GLY A 46 4.66 7.52 -10.52
N ASP A 47 5.22 6.63 -11.34
CA ASP A 47 4.50 5.81 -12.32
C ASP A 47 4.95 4.36 -12.22
N ILE A 48 4.05 3.49 -11.72
CA ILE A 48 4.34 2.07 -11.53
C ILE A 48 4.61 1.30 -12.83
N SER A 49 4.16 1.83 -13.97
CA SER A 49 4.41 1.18 -15.27
C SER A 49 5.86 1.35 -15.74
N LYS A 50 6.64 2.20 -15.08
CA LYS A 50 8.02 2.52 -15.44
C LYS A 50 8.99 2.01 -14.39
N GLN A 51 10.24 1.82 -14.82
CA GLN A 51 11.33 1.44 -13.94
C GLN A 51 11.43 2.44 -12.79
N ASP A 52 11.59 1.91 -11.57
CA ASP A 52 11.90 2.71 -10.40
C ASP A 52 10.88 3.82 -10.12
N LEU A 53 9.61 3.55 -10.48
CA LEU A 53 8.48 4.48 -10.38
C LEU A 53 8.66 5.79 -11.17
N ASP A 54 9.55 5.82 -12.19
CA ASP A 54 9.95 7.03 -12.93
C ASP A 54 10.57 8.12 -12.03
N LEU A 55 11.16 7.73 -10.89
CA LEU A 55 11.84 8.65 -10.00
C LEU A 55 13.23 8.99 -10.55
N LYS A 56 13.39 10.25 -10.96
CA LYS A 56 14.63 10.75 -11.57
C LYS A 56 15.56 11.44 -10.58
N ASP A 57 15.06 11.78 -9.40
CA ASP A 57 15.85 12.43 -8.36
C ASP A 57 16.71 11.40 -7.62
N SER A 58 18.03 11.47 -7.84
CA SER A 58 18.98 10.52 -7.26
C SER A 58 19.10 10.63 -5.74
N ILE A 59 18.89 11.82 -5.15
CA ILE A 59 18.95 12.02 -3.70
C ILE A 59 17.72 11.39 -3.05
N LEU A 60 16.55 11.61 -3.65
CA LEU A 60 15.31 10.97 -3.20
C LEU A 60 15.41 9.45 -3.30
N MET A 61 15.98 8.95 -4.40
CA MET A 61 16.17 7.51 -4.60
C MET A 61 17.13 6.90 -3.58
N ASP A 62 18.27 7.54 -3.32
CA ASP A 62 19.18 7.10 -2.26
C ASP A 62 18.48 7.03 -0.89
N HIS A 63 17.68 8.06 -0.59
CA HIS A 63 16.91 8.10 0.64
C HIS A 63 15.87 6.97 0.71
N ILE A 64 15.13 6.70 -0.36
CA ILE A 64 14.16 5.59 -0.40
C ILE A 64 14.91 4.26 -0.23
N CYS A 65 15.97 4.01 -0.98
CA CYS A 65 16.72 2.76 -0.96
C CYS A 65 17.41 2.48 0.38
N ASN A 66 17.84 3.52 1.09
CA ASN A 66 18.65 3.38 2.31
C ASN A 66 17.88 3.62 3.62
N GLN A 67 16.77 4.36 3.59
CA GLN A 67 16.00 4.69 4.79
C GLN A 67 14.62 4.02 4.84
N THR A 68 14.18 3.36 3.78
CA THR A 68 12.93 2.60 3.79
C THR A 68 13.19 1.20 4.32
N ASP A 69 12.42 0.79 5.33
CA ASP A 69 12.51 -0.56 5.87
C ASP A 69 11.72 -1.58 5.04
N ILE A 70 10.56 -1.17 4.52
CA ILE A 70 9.57 -2.03 3.87
C ILE A 70 8.91 -1.29 2.71
N ILE A 71 8.78 -1.95 1.57
CA ILE A 71 7.91 -1.53 0.47
C ILE A 71 6.67 -2.44 0.48
N VAL A 72 5.49 -1.84 0.50
CA VAL A 72 4.22 -2.54 0.32
C VAL A 72 3.63 -2.12 -1.03
N ASN A 73 3.61 -3.04 -2.00
CA ASN A 73 2.99 -2.78 -3.30
C ASN A 73 1.53 -3.24 -3.28
N ILE A 74 0.61 -2.28 -3.36
CA ILE A 74 -0.84 -2.51 -3.43
C ILE A 74 -1.41 -1.99 -4.76
N ALA A 75 -0.60 -1.29 -5.56
CA ALA A 75 -1.05 -0.75 -6.83
C ALA A 75 -1.25 -1.88 -7.84
N ALA A 76 -2.42 -1.88 -8.46
CA ALA A 76 -2.84 -2.88 -9.43
C ALA A 76 -3.87 -2.27 -10.38
N THR A 77 -3.90 -2.77 -11.62
CA THR A 77 -5.05 -2.64 -12.50
C THR A 77 -6.12 -3.64 -12.08
N THR A 78 -7.37 -3.18 -12.05
CA THR A 78 -8.55 -3.99 -11.74
C THR A 78 -9.48 -4.09 -12.95
N ASN A 79 -8.95 -3.88 -14.15
CA ASN A 79 -9.73 -3.95 -15.37
C ASN A 79 -9.91 -5.41 -15.81
N PHE A 80 -11.15 -5.88 -15.87
CA PHE A 80 -11.44 -7.28 -16.23
C PHE A 80 -11.32 -7.56 -17.74
N ASP A 81 -11.36 -6.52 -18.58
CA ASP A 81 -11.32 -6.65 -20.05
C ASP A 81 -9.93 -6.38 -20.63
N GLU A 82 -8.89 -6.30 -19.79
CA GLU A 82 -7.53 -6.06 -20.26
C GLU A 82 -6.82 -7.33 -20.72
N ARG A 83 -5.84 -7.17 -21.63
CA ARG A 83 -5.02 -8.30 -22.08
C ARG A 83 -4.15 -8.81 -20.93
N TYR A 84 -4.04 -10.13 -20.82
CA TYR A 84 -3.23 -10.79 -19.78
C TYR A 84 -1.83 -10.20 -19.60
N ASN A 85 -1.11 -9.91 -20.69
CA ASN A 85 0.24 -9.33 -20.59
C ASN A 85 0.24 -7.94 -19.93
N ALA A 86 -0.78 -7.12 -20.18
CA ALA A 86 -0.90 -5.80 -19.55
C ALA A 86 -1.23 -5.94 -18.05
N ALA A 87 -2.14 -6.86 -17.70
CA ALA A 87 -2.44 -7.20 -16.32
C ALA A 87 -1.20 -7.71 -15.57
N PHE A 88 -0.43 -8.59 -16.21
CA PHE A 88 0.79 -9.16 -15.65
C PHE A 88 1.85 -8.09 -15.39
N GLU A 89 2.11 -7.22 -16.38
CA GLU A 89 3.08 -6.12 -16.24
C GLU A 89 2.74 -5.19 -15.08
N ALA A 90 1.46 -4.86 -14.89
CA ALA A 90 1.03 -3.94 -13.84
C ALA A 90 0.89 -4.59 -12.45
N ASN A 91 0.39 -5.83 -12.37
CA ASN A 91 0.01 -6.46 -11.09
C ASN A 91 1.07 -7.42 -10.55
N THR A 92 1.90 -8.01 -11.42
CA THR A 92 2.79 -9.13 -11.06
C THR A 92 4.26 -8.85 -11.33
N ASN A 93 4.58 -8.09 -12.38
CA ASN A 93 5.97 -7.86 -12.76
C ASN A 93 6.67 -6.92 -11.76
N THR A 94 7.48 -7.51 -10.87
CA THR A 94 8.26 -6.76 -9.87
C THR A 94 9.62 -6.28 -10.37
N SER A 95 10.02 -6.61 -11.61
CA SER A 95 11.34 -6.22 -12.14
C SER A 95 11.56 -4.70 -12.23
N ARG A 96 10.46 -3.95 -12.28
CA ARG A 96 10.47 -2.48 -12.35
C ARG A 96 10.43 -1.81 -10.97
N MET A 97 10.30 -2.59 -9.90
CA MET A 97 10.19 -2.04 -8.54
C MET A 97 11.55 -1.63 -7.97
N ILE A 98 11.50 -0.63 -7.09
CA ILE A 98 12.65 -0.13 -6.34
C ILE A 98 13.22 -1.26 -5.46
N THR A 99 14.52 -1.48 -5.56
CA THR A 99 15.24 -2.43 -4.71
C THR A 99 15.90 -1.71 -3.55
N LEU A 100 15.58 -2.13 -2.32
CA LEU A 100 16.20 -1.61 -1.11
C LEU A 100 17.61 -2.19 -0.92
N ASN A 101 18.48 -1.47 -0.23
CA ASN A 101 19.88 -1.86 -0.03
C ASN A 101 20.07 -3.14 0.84
N GLY A 102 19.01 -3.61 1.50
CA GLY A 102 19.00 -4.79 2.35
C GLY A 102 19.69 -4.65 3.71
N SER A 103 20.23 -3.48 4.06
CA SER A 103 20.95 -3.26 5.32
C SER A 103 20.08 -3.52 6.55
N ASN A 104 18.78 -3.24 6.42
CA ASN A 104 17.81 -3.37 7.51
C ASN A 104 17.11 -4.74 7.54
N TYR A 105 17.56 -5.72 6.74
CA TYR A 105 16.95 -7.05 6.68
C TYR A 105 16.77 -7.73 8.04
N GLY A 106 17.81 -7.67 8.89
CA GLY A 106 17.76 -8.25 10.23
C GLY A 106 16.70 -7.60 11.14
N LEU A 107 16.45 -6.30 10.96
CA LEU A 107 15.49 -5.53 11.76
C LEU A 107 14.06 -5.85 11.35
N TRP A 108 13.77 -5.86 10.05
CA TRP A 108 12.40 -6.08 9.57
C TRP A 108 12.01 -7.56 9.58
N LYS A 109 12.94 -8.51 9.36
CA LYS A 109 12.61 -9.95 9.33
C LYS A 109 11.91 -10.40 10.61
N SER A 110 12.28 -9.84 11.76
CA SER A 110 11.61 -10.10 13.03
C SER A 110 10.20 -9.48 13.08
N LYS A 111 10.05 -8.24 12.60
CA LYS A 111 8.78 -7.49 12.57
C LYS A 111 7.76 -8.06 11.56
N MET A 112 8.21 -8.61 10.45
CA MET A 112 7.32 -9.16 9.40
C MET A 112 6.65 -10.47 9.78
N LYS A 113 7.13 -11.16 10.83
CA LYS A 113 6.47 -12.38 11.34
C LYS A 113 5.02 -12.09 11.77
N ASP A 114 4.74 -10.87 12.21
CA ASP A 114 3.42 -10.45 12.66
C ASP A 114 2.54 -9.92 11.50
N LEU A 115 3.14 -9.38 10.44
CA LEU A 115 2.40 -8.84 9.29
C LEU A 115 1.77 -9.96 8.43
N LEU A 116 2.42 -11.13 8.36
CA LEU A 116 1.88 -12.32 7.68
C LEU A 116 0.83 -13.06 8.53
N TYR A 117 0.42 -12.51 9.67
CA TYR A 117 -0.70 -13.03 10.46
C TYR A 117 -2.01 -12.37 10.02
N VAL A 118 -2.46 -12.69 8.80
CA VAL A 118 -3.90 -12.67 8.50
C VAL A 118 -4.36 -14.11 8.34
N LYS A 119 -4.45 -14.78 9.50
CA LYS A 119 -5.04 -16.10 9.61
C LYS A 119 -6.50 -15.99 9.13
N ASN A 120 -6.79 -16.56 7.95
CA ASN A 120 -8.13 -16.83 7.38
C ASN A 120 -8.69 -15.90 6.28
N PHE A 121 -7.88 -15.37 5.35
CA PHE A 121 -8.46 -14.84 4.09
C PHE A 121 -8.96 -15.94 3.12
N HIS A 122 -8.56 -17.20 3.31
CA HIS A 122 -8.86 -18.30 2.40
C HIS A 122 -10.20 -19.02 2.68
N GLN A 123 -10.92 -18.64 3.74
CA GLN A 123 -12.21 -19.25 4.04
C GLN A 123 -13.29 -18.51 3.25
N LEU A 124 -13.57 -18.98 2.03
CA LEU A 124 -14.76 -18.58 1.28
C LEU A 124 -15.99 -18.92 2.12
N VAL A 125 -16.69 -17.89 2.61
CA VAL A 125 -18.01 -18.04 3.22
C VAL A 125 -19.03 -18.16 2.09
N PHE A 126 -19.12 -19.35 1.49
CA PHE A 126 -20.36 -19.72 0.81
C PHE A 126 -21.30 -20.25 1.88
N GLY A 127 -22.35 -19.49 2.17
CA GLY A 127 -23.45 -19.95 2.99
C GLY A 127 -24.10 -21.16 2.32
N THR A 128 -23.92 -22.34 2.89
CA THR A 128 -24.77 -23.48 2.58
C THR A 128 -26.02 -23.34 3.44
N GLU A 129 -27.12 -22.87 2.86
CA GLU A 129 -28.42 -23.23 3.41
C GLU A 129 -28.52 -24.75 3.36
N LYS A 130 -28.55 -25.39 4.53
CA LYS A 130 -28.93 -26.80 4.64
C LYS A 130 -30.44 -26.89 4.35
N SER A 131 -30.81 -27.64 3.33
CA SER A 131 -32.16 -28.19 3.22
C SER A 131 -32.39 -29.16 4.37
N ASN A 132 -33.39 -28.90 5.21
CA ASN A 132 -33.89 -29.89 6.16
C ASN A 132 -34.73 -30.90 5.38
N ASP A 133 -34.15 -32.04 5.02
CA ASP A 133 -34.94 -33.24 4.74
C ASP A 133 -35.35 -33.83 6.09
N ASN A 134 -36.63 -33.68 6.43
CA ASN A 134 -37.27 -34.45 7.48
C ASN A 134 -37.70 -35.78 6.87
N SER A 135 -36.93 -36.85 7.12
CA SER A 135 -37.46 -38.20 6.98
C SER A 135 -38.13 -38.57 8.31
N ASP A 136 -39.46 -38.51 8.32
CA ASP A 136 -40.28 -39.14 9.34
C ASP A 136 -40.29 -40.65 9.06
N ASP A 137 -39.52 -41.43 9.82
CA ASP A 137 -39.60 -42.89 9.82
C ASP A 137 -40.65 -43.35 10.86
N GLU A 138 -41.56 -44.21 10.38
CA GLU A 138 -42.57 -44.99 11.13
C GLU A 138 -41.94 -46.17 11.88
#